data_AF-A0A538CGK6-F1
#
_entry.id   AF-A0A538CGK6-F1
#
_cell.length_a   1.000
_cell.length_b   1.000
_cell.length_c   1.000
_cell.angle_alpha   90.00
_cell.angle_beta   90.00
_cell.angle_gamma   90.00
#
_symmetry.space_group_name_H-M   'P 1'
#
loop_
_entity.id
_entity.type
_entity.pdbx_description
1 polymer ?
#
loop_
_entity_poly.entity_id
_entity_poly.type
_entity_poly.pdbx_seq_one_letter_code
_entity_poly.pdbx_strand_id
1 'polypeptide(L)'
;MSEFAAQQQRGPVGNTRSIGLSILWFVLTLSIYGFFWVYKTQEEVKRYSGNGVGGVLGLVIFVLISPVTFFVVPSEVRYMYEDLDGQKSPVRGIHGLWFLLPIIGHIVWFIKVQGALNRYWESKGASPP
;
A
#
# COMPACT_ATOMS: atom_id res chain seq x y z
N MET A 1 -3.59 13.72 28.73
CA MET A 1 -4.95 13.30 28.31
C MET A 1 -5.27 13.59 26.84
N SER A 2 -4.35 14.16 26.06
CA SER A 2 -4.56 14.53 24.63
C SER A 2 -4.07 13.47 23.63
N GLU A 3 -3.08 12.64 23.96
CA GLU A 3 -2.54 11.61 23.03
C GLU A 3 -3.52 10.44 22.81
N PHE A 4 -4.27 10.05 23.84
CA PHE A 4 -5.28 8.99 23.75
C PHE A 4 -6.48 9.35 22.87
N ALA A 5 -6.80 10.65 22.72
CA ALA A 5 -7.91 11.11 21.87
C ALA A 5 -7.57 11.03 20.37
N ALA A 6 -6.28 11.16 19.99
CA ALA A 6 -5.85 11.09 18.59
C ALA A 6 -5.82 9.65 18.05
N GLN A 7 -5.57 8.64 18.91
CA GLN A 7 -5.64 7.23 18.52
C GLN A 7 -7.07 6.73 18.27
N GLN A 8 -8.09 7.42 18.79
CA GLN A 8 -9.48 6.97 18.77
C GLN A 8 -10.25 7.30 17.47
N GLN A 9 -9.62 7.97 16.48
CA GLN A 9 -10.28 8.36 15.23
C GLN A 9 -9.88 7.54 13.99
N ARG A 10 -8.99 6.56 14.11
CA ARG A 10 -8.52 5.78 12.95
C ARG A 10 -9.36 4.53 12.75
N GLY A 11 -9.54 4.14 11.48
CA GLY A 11 -10.31 2.94 11.14
C GLY A 11 -9.55 1.64 11.44
N PRO A 12 -10.10 0.49 11.02
CA PRO A 12 -9.52 -0.81 11.32
C PRO A 12 -8.13 -0.97 10.71
N VAL A 13 -7.22 -1.59 11.47
CA VAL A 13 -5.85 -1.92 11.04
C VAL A 13 -5.92 -2.88 9.83
N GLY A 14 -5.10 -2.62 8.82
CA GLY A 14 -4.98 -3.46 7.63
C GLY A 14 -4.17 -4.74 7.87
N ASN A 15 -4.04 -5.54 6.80
CA ASN A 15 -3.36 -6.83 6.89
C ASN A 15 -1.94 -6.76 6.32
N THR A 16 -1.02 -7.44 6.98
CA THR A 16 0.30 -7.73 6.43
C THR A 16 0.18 -8.77 5.32
N ARG A 17 1.12 -8.75 4.36
CA ARG A 17 1.18 -9.73 3.26
C ARG A 17 2.61 -10.12 2.97
N SER A 18 2.87 -11.43 2.89
CA SER A 18 4.19 -11.94 2.54
C SER A 18 4.58 -11.51 1.13
N ILE A 19 5.74 -10.87 0.99
CA ILE A 19 6.22 -10.34 -0.29
C ILE A 19 6.47 -11.48 -1.28
N GLY A 20 7.13 -12.55 -0.82
CA GLY A 20 7.43 -13.72 -1.65
C GLY A 20 6.17 -14.44 -2.12
N LEU A 21 5.22 -14.69 -1.21
CA LEU A 21 3.95 -15.31 -1.57
C LEU A 21 3.11 -14.43 -2.50
N SER A 22 3.13 -13.10 -2.29
CA SER A 22 2.41 -12.17 -3.17
C SER A 22 2.96 -12.18 -4.59
N ILE A 23 4.28 -12.22 -4.75
CA ILE A 23 4.93 -12.34 -6.06
C ILE A 23 4.62 -13.70 -6.70
N LEU A 24 4.68 -14.78 -5.90
CA LEU A 24 4.32 -16.12 -6.37
C LEU A 24 2.89 -16.16 -6.88
N TRP A 25 1.92 -15.63 -6.12
CA TRP A 25 0.52 -15.56 -6.53
C TRP A 25 0.32 -14.68 -7.76
N PHE A 26 1.05 -13.56 -7.88
CA PHE A 26 1.02 -12.74 -9.09
C PHE A 26 1.39 -13.55 -10.35
N VAL A 27 2.44 -14.36 -10.28
CA VAL A 27 2.87 -15.20 -11.40
C VAL A 27 1.88 -16.34 -11.65
N LEU A 28 1.49 -17.09 -10.60
CA LEU A 28 0.61 -18.26 -10.72
C LEU A 28 -0.79 -17.90 -11.24
N THR A 29 -1.27 -16.70 -10.92
CA THR A 29 -2.59 -16.22 -11.35
C THR A 29 -2.56 -15.41 -12.64
N LEU A 30 -1.44 -15.39 -13.36
CA LEU A 30 -1.27 -14.60 -14.59
C LEU A 30 -1.66 -13.13 -14.40
N SER A 31 -1.09 -12.51 -13.36
CA SER A 31 -1.32 -11.11 -12.95
C SER A 31 -2.68 -10.80 -12.32
N ILE A 32 -3.64 -11.75 -12.26
CA ILE A 32 -4.96 -11.52 -11.65
C ILE A 32 -4.84 -11.10 -10.17
N TYR A 33 -3.89 -11.68 -9.43
CA TYR A 33 -3.62 -11.30 -8.05
C TYR A 33 -3.24 -9.81 -7.90
N GLY A 34 -2.66 -9.18 -8.93
CA GLY A 34 -2.36 -7.74 -8.92
C GLY A 34 -3.60 -6.88 -8.71
N PHE A 35 -4.73 -7.24 -9.34
CA PHE A 35 -6.01 -6.55 -9.17
C PHE A 35 -6.54 -6.69 -7.75
N PHE A 36 -6.48 -7.92 -7.20
CA PHE A 36 -6.86 -8.19 -5.81
C PHE A 36 -6.00 -7.38 -4.84
N TRP A 37 -4.69 -7.35 -5.07
CA TRP A 37 -3.75 -6.61 -4.22
C TRP A 37 -4.02 -5.11 -4.24
N VAL A 38 -4.27 -4.50 -5.42
CA VAL A 38 -4.61 -3.07 -5.53
C VAL A 38 -5.89 -2.77 -4.78
N TYR A 39 -6.95 -3.53 -5.04
CA TYR A 39 -8.24 -3.33 -4.38
C TYR A 39 -8.10 -3.39 -2.86
N LYS A 40 -7.49 -4.46 -2.35
CA LYS A 40 -7.36 -4.68 -0.90
C LYS A 40 -6.48 -3.62 -0.25
N THR A 41 -5.34 -3.29 -0.85
CA THR A 41 -4.41 -2.31 -0.30
C THR A 41 -5.07 -0.94 -0.19
N GLN A 42 -5.68 -0.45 -1.28
CA GLN A 42 -6.26 0.89 -1.26
C GLN A 42 -7.52 0.98 -0.40
N GLU A 43 -8.28 -0.11 -0.29
CA GLU A 43 -9.43 -0.17 0.62
C GLU A 43 -9.00 -0.14 2.09
N GLU A 44 -7.99 -0.92 2.48
CA GLU A 44 -7.46 -0.95 3.85
C GLU A 44 -6.85 0.39 4.24
N VAL A 45 -6.05 0.97 3.34
CA VAL A 45 -5.47 2.31 3.49
C VAL A 45 -6.58 3.33 3.73
N LYS A 46 -7.56 3.44 2.82
CA LYS A 46 -8.65 4.43 2.93
C LYS A 46 -9.46 4.25 4.20
N ARG A 47 -9.81 3.01 4.56
CA ARG A 47 -10.58 2.72 5.78
C ARG A 47 -9.83 3.13 7.03
N TYR A 48 -8.53 2.84 7.09
CA TYR A 48 -7.70 3.16 8.25
C TYR A 48 -7.44 4.66 8.37
N SER A 49 -6.98 5.30 7.28
CA SER A 49 -6.50 6.68 7.28
C SER A 49 -7.61 7.72 7.16
N GLY A 50 -8.80 7.33 6.70
CA GLY A 50 -9.85 8.25 6.26
C GLY A 50 -9.52 9.03 4.97
N ASN A 51 -8.31 8.87 4.44
CA ASN A 51 -7.80 9.58 3.27
C ASN A 51 -7.06 8.60 2.32
N GLY A 52 -7.68 8.32 1.18
CA GLY A 52 -7.17 7.42 0.16
C GLY A 52 -8.19 7.23 -0.96
N VAL A 53 -7.72 6.74 -2.10
CA VAL A 53 -8.52 6.46 -3.30
C VAL A 53 -9.61 5.44 -2.99
N GLY A 54 -9.27 4.38 -2.26
CA GLY A 54 -10.16 3.27 -1.92
C GLY A 54 -10.14 2.16 -2.98
N GLY A 55 -10.64 0.97 -2.62
CA GLY A 55 -10.41 -0.22 -3.42
C GLY A 55 -11.07 -0.18 -4.81
N VAL A 56 -12.34 0.21 -4.88
CA VAL A 56 -13.10 0.22 -6.14
C VAL A 56 -12.52 1.25 -7.12
N LEU A 57 -12.37 2.50 -6.68
CA LEU A 57 -11.80 3.55 -7.52
C LEU A 57 -10.35 3.24 -7.90
N GLY A 58 -9.59 2.64 -6.97
CA GLY A 58 -8.24 2.16 -7.21
C GLY A 58 -8.14 1.12 -8.32
N LEU A 59 -9.06 0.16 -8.33
CA LEU A 59 -9.15 -0.86 -9.36
C LEU A 59 -9.53 -0.27 -10.72
N VAL A 60 -10.45 0.70 -10.75
CA VAL A 60 -10.79 1.43 -11.99
C VAL A 60 -9.56 2.17 -12.54
N ILE A 61 -8.81 2.88 -11.69
CA ILE A 61 -7.57 3.54 -12.10
C ILE A 61 -6.55 2.51 -12.61
N PHE A 62 -6.39 1.39 -11.93
CA PHE A 62 -5.44 0.37 -12.32
C PHE A 62 -5.76 -0.27 -13.68
N VAL A 63 -7.04 -0.48 -13.99
CA VAL A 63 -7.50 -1.02 -15.28
C VAL A 63 -7.32 0.00 -16.41
N LEU A 64 -7.70 1.26 -16.19
CA LEU A 64 -7.73 2.28 -17.25
C LEU A 64 -6.38 2.97 -17.45
N ILE A 65 -5.63 3.20 -16.37
CA ILE A 65 -4.40 3.99 -16.34
C ILE A 65 -3.41 3.38 -15.35
N SER A 66 -3.08 2.09 -15.53
CA SER A 66 -2.19 1.31 -14.66
C SER A 66 -0.93 2.04 -14.15
N PRO A 67 -0.19 2.83 -14.97
CA PRO A 67 0.99 3.56 -14.50
C PRO A 67 0.72 4.50 -13.31
N VAL A 68 -0.49 5.04 -13.18
CA VAL A 68 -0.86 5.97 -12.09
C VAL A 68 -0.80 5.27 -10.73
N THR A 69 -1.19 4.00 -10.65
CA THR A 69 -1.16 3.22 -9.41
C THR A 69 0.25 3.11 -8.81
N PHE A 70 1.30 3.13 -9.66
CA PHE A 70 2.70 3.11 -9.22
C PHE A 70 3.10 4.36 -8.42
N PHE A 71 2.40 5.48 -8.61
CA PHE A 71 2.61 6.73 -7.87
C PHE A 71 1.64 6.88 -6.70
N VAL A 72 0.39 6.48 -6.91
CA VAL A 72 -0.68 6.61 -5.90
C VAL A 72 -0.37 5.79 -4.66
N VAL A 73 -0.10 4.49 -4.77
CA VAL A 73 0.04 3.64 -3.58
C VAL A 73 1.21 4.08 -2.68
N PRO A 74 2.42 4.37 -3.19
CA PRO A 74 3.50 4.92 -2.35
C PRO A 74 3.15 6.28 -1.73
N SER A 75 2.34 7.10 -2.41
CA SER A 75 1.92 8.40 -1.85
C SER A 75 0.93 8.25 -0.70
N GLU A 76 0.03 7.27 -0.76
CA GLU A 76 -0.89 6.96 0.34
C GLU A 76 -0.13 6.35 1.53
N VAL A 77 0.82 5.44 1.27
CA VAL A 77 1.70 4.93 2.32
C VAL A 77 2.51 6.05 2.94
N ARG A 78 3.03 6.99 2.13
CA ARG A 78 3.73 8.17 2.63
C ARG A 78 2.85 9.00 3.56
N TYR A 79 1.61 9.28 3.16
CA TYR A 79 0.64 10.01 3.97
C TYR A 79 0.41 9.32 5.33
N MET A 80 0.28 7.98 5.33
CA MET A 80 0.10 7.23 6.57
C MET A 80 1.30 7.36 7.53
N TYR A 81 2.52 7.38 7.01
CA TYR A 81 3.72 7.56 7.83
C TYR A 81 3.91 9.03 8.28
N GLU A 82 3.88 9.97 7.34
CA GLU A 82 4.25 11.37 7.59
C GLU A 82 3.11 12.16 8.25
N ASP A 83 1.92 12.14 7.67
CA ASP A 83 0.82 13.00 8.07
C ASP A 83 0.03 12.43 9.25
N LEU A 84 -0.18 11.10 9.30
CA LEU A 84 -0.92 10.50 10.42
C LEU A 84 -0.03 10.29 11.65
N ASP A 85 1.21 9.86 11.46
CA ASP A 85 2.08 9.39 12.55
C ASP A 85 3.30 10.29 12.83
N GLY A 86 3.53 11.33 12.02
CA GLY A 86 4.73 12.17 12.17
C GLY A 86 6.05 11.42 11.94
N GLN A 87 6.01 10.24 11.31
CA GLN A 87 7.18 9.41 11.02
C GLN A 87 7.73 9.68 9.62
N LYS A 88 9.02 9.41 9.44
CA LYS A 88 9.64 9.50 8.11
C LYS A 88 9.22 8.30 7.26
N SER A 89 8.57 8.55 6.12
CA SER A 89 8.17 7.46 5.24
C SER A 89 9.37 6.78 4.57
N PRO A 90 9.42 5.43 4.55
CA PRO A 90 10.43 4.69 3.79
C PRO A 90 10.15 4.68 2.27
N VAL A 91 8.96 5.14 1.85
CA VAL A 91 8.55 5.18 0.44
C VAL A 91 8.03 6.56 0.06
N ARG A 92 8.27 6.98 -1.17
CA ARG A 92 7.80 8.25 -1.74
C ARG A 92 7.22 8.03 -3.13
N GLY A 93 6.46 9.01 -3.62
CA GLY A 93 5.89 8.99 -4.98
C GLY A 93 6.93 8.78 -6.08
N ILE A 94 8.20 9.20 -5.88
CA ILE A 94 9.29 8.96 -6.84
C ILE A 94 9.60 7.48 -7.06
N HIS A 95 9.21 6.58 -6.15
CA HIS A 95 9.32 5.15 -6.42
C HIS A 95 8.43 4.70 -7.57
N GLY A 96 7.37 5.45 -7.92
CA GLY A 96 6.59 5.17 -9.11
C GLY A 96 7.40 5.18 -10.42
N LEU A 97 8.57 5.84 -10.45
CA LEU A 97 9.47 5.81 -11.61
C LEU A 97 10.02 4.41 -11.94
N TRP A 98 9.98 3.46 -10.99
CA TRP A 98 10.38 2.07 -11.26
C TRP A 98 9.53 1.39 -12.34
N PHE A 99 8.32 1.89 -12.62
CA PHE A 99 7.50 1.38 -13.72
C PHE A 99 8.21 1.46 -15.10
N LEU A 100 9.15 2.40 -15.29
CA LEU A 100 9.93 2.55 -16.53
C LEU A 100 10.86 1.36 -16.82
N LEU A 101 11.21 0.57 -15.79
CA LEU A 101 12.02 -0.63 -15.93
C LEU A 101 11.09 -1.86 -15.86
N PRO A 102 10.72 -2.47 -17.00
CA PRO A 102 9.80 -3.60 -17.00
C PRO A 102 10.38 -4.77 -16.21
N ILE A 103 9.49 -5.54 -15.57
CA ILE A 103 9.80 -6.69 -14.71
C ILE A 103 10.60 -6.32 -13.45
N ILE A 104 11.87 -5.93 -13.57
CA ILE A 104 12.76 -5.65 -12.43
C ILE A 104 12.21 -4.48 -11.61
N GLY A 105 11.82 -3.39 -12.28
CA GLY A 105 11.29 -2.23 -11.59
C GLY A 105 9.97 -2.51 -10.90
N HIS A 106 9.10 -3.33 -11.51
CA HIS A 106 7.84 -3.74 -10.88
C HIS A 106 8.08 -4.55 -9.60
N ILE A 107 9.06 -5.46 -9.61
CA ILE A 107 9.45 -6.24 -8.42
C ILE A 107 10.03 -5.34 -7.34
N VAL A 108 11.00 -4.46 -7.68
CA VAL A 108 11.62 -3.54 -6.71
C VAL A 108 10.59 -2.60 -6.10
N TRP A 109 9.68 -2.06 -6.92
CA TRP A 109 8.58 -1.23 -6.47
C TRP A 109 7.71 -1.99 -5.47
N PHE A 110 7.29 -3.21 -5.82
CA PHE A 110 6.43 -4.02 -4.99
C PHE A 110 7.08 -4.36 -3.64
N ILE A 111 8.36 -4.78 -3.64
CA ILE A 111 9.11 -5.08 -2.41
C ILE A 111 9.14 -3.86 -1.48
N LYS A 112 9.41 -2.67 -2.02
CA LYS A 112 9.50 -1.44 -1.22
C LYS A 112 8.15 -1.03 -0.65
N VAL A 113 7.10 -1.03 -1.48
CA VAL A 113 5.74 -0.64 -1.08
C VAL A 113 5.16 -1.64 -0.10
N GLN A 114 5.19 -2.93 -0.42
CA GLN A 114 4.67 -3.97 0.46
C GLN A 114 5.47 -4.08 1.76
N GLY A 115 6.79 -3.92 1.71
CA GLY A 115 7.62 -3.87 2.91
C GLY A 115 7.30 -2.68 3.81
N ALA A 116 7.00 -1.51 3.23
CA ALA A 116 6.55 -0.34 3.99
C ALA A 116 5.16 -0.57 4.59
N LEU A 117 4.22 -1.10 3.82
CA LEU A 117 2.88 -1.44 4.32
C LEU A 117 2.92 -2.44 5.46
N ASN A 118 3.71 -3.52 5.34
CA ASN A 118 3.84 -4.51 6.41
C ASN A 118 4.39 -3.89 7.70
N ARG A 119 5.51 -3.16 7.61
CA ARG A 119 6.07 -2.46 8.79
C ARG A 119 5.08 -1.49 9.40
N TYR A 120 4.30 -0.79 8.57
CA TYR A 120 3.27 0.11 9.05
C TYR A 120 2.21 -0.66 9.85
N TRP A 121 1.63 -1.71 9.27
CA TRP A 121 0.58 -2.48 9.92
C TRP A 121 1.07 -3.21 11.18
N GLU A 122 2.29 -3.76 11.16
CA GLU A 122 2.94 -4.34 12.33
C GLU A 122 3.07 -3.30 13.46
N SER A 123 3.47 -2.06 13.13
CA SER A 123 3.53 -0.97 14.12
C SER A 123 2.16 -0.60 14.72
N LYS A 124 1.06 -0.99 14.08
CA LYS A 124 -0.32 -0.81 14.54
C LYS A 124 -0.92 -2.08 15.16
N GLY A 125 -0.14 -3.13 15.32
CA GLY A 125 -0.54 -4.38 15.99
C GLY A 125 -1.02 -5.50 15.07
N ALA A 126 -0.83 -5.40 13.75
CA ALA A 126 -1.09 -6.52 12.84
C ALA A 126 -0.05 -7.64 13.04
N SER A 127 -0.48 -8.89 12.87
CA SER A 127 0.43 -10.04 12.93
C SER A 127 1.44 -10.00 11.77
N PRO A 128 2.68 -10.49 11.96
CA PRO A 128 3.65 -10.62 10.88
C PRO A 128 3.14 -11.50 9.73
N PRO A 129 3.59 -11.24 8.49
CA PRO A 129 3.15 -11.94 7.28
C PRO A 129 3.72 -13.35 7.08
#